data_AF-A0A7C4E5F2-F1
#
_entry.id   AF-A0A7C4E5F2-F1
#
_cell.length_a   1.000
_cell.length_b   1.000
_cell.length_c   1.000
_cell.angle_alpha   90.00
_cell.angle_beta   90.00
_cell.angle_gamma   90.00
#
_symmetry.space_group_name_H-M   'P 1'
#
loop_
_entity.id
_entity.type
_entity.pdbx_description
1 polymer ?
#
loop_
_entity_poly.entity_id
_entity_poly.type
_entity_poly.pdbx_seq_one_letter_code
_entity_poly.pdbx_strand_id
1 'polypeptide(L)'
;DDFAERKRAPLATRALPTVRKLTDRIGLARQYNSLAGQGEKLGLVKPEQARIERHVTGKALDGLYLMIGEEEKKIREDPLSAGAAIAKKVFGALK
;
A
#
# COMPACT_ATOMS: atom_id res chain seq x y z
N ASP A 1 -14.15 -4.97 -7.99
CA ASP A 1 -14.39 -3.52 -7.83
C ASP A 1 -13.50 -2.68 -8.74
N ASP A 2 -14.12 -1.84 -9.57
CA ASP A 2 -13.47 -0.95 -10.56
C ASP A 2 -12.48 0.04 -9.91
N PHE A 3 -12.73 0.45 -8.67
CA PHE A 3 -11.85 1.35 -7.91
C PHE A 3 -10.50 0.69 -7.58
N ALA A 4 -10.51 -0.57 -7.12
CA ALA A 4 -9.29 -1.28 -6.75
C ALA A 4 -8.41 -1.54 -7.96
N GLU A 5 -9.02 -1.92 -9.07
CA GLU A 5 -8.31 -2.25 -10.31
C GLU A 5 -7.69 -1.01 -10.96
N ARG A 6 -8.42 0.11 -11.00
CA ARG A 6 -7.96 1.35 -11.66
C ARG A 6 -7.00 2.19 -10.84
N LYS A 7 -7.05 2.10 -9.51
CA LYS A 7 -6.21 2.95 -8.63
C LYS A 7 -4.98 2.22 -8.08
N ARG A 8 -4.91 0.88 -8.19
CA ARG A 8 -3.81 0.08 -7.61
C ARG A 8 -2.43 0.51 -8.09
N ALA A 9 -2.21 0.48 -9.41
CA ALA A 9 -0.91 0.78 -10.00
C ALA A 9 -0.40 2.21 -9.67
N PRO A 10 -1.18 3.29 -9.85
CA PRO A 10 -0.71 4.63 -9.51
C PRO A 10 -0.52 4.82 -7.99
N LEU A 11 -1.31 4.15 -7.15
CA LEU A 11 -1.15 4.21 -5.70
C LEU A 11 0.13 3.48 -5.26
N ALA A 12 0.46 2.35 -5.88
CA ALA A 12 1.68 1.61 -5.61
C ALA A 12 2.93 2.46 -5.83
N THR A 13 3.00 3.14 -6.97
CA THR A 13 4.11 4.03 -7.31
C THR A 13 4.25 5.17 -6.29
N ARG A 14 3.14 5.71 -5.81
CA ARG A 14 3.14 6.80 -4.81
C ARG A 14 3.44 6.32 -3.39
N ALA A 15 3.06 5.10 -3.05
CA ALA A 15 3.29 4.52 -1.72
C ALA A 15 4.73 4.02 -1.54
N LEU A 16 5.38 3.61 -2.63
CA LEU A 16 6.72 3.01 -2.61
C LEU A 16 7.78 3.84 -1.85
N PRO A 17 7.89 5.18 -2.00
CA PRO A 17 8.85 5.97 -1.23
C PRO A 17 8.61 5.93 0.28
N THR A 18 7.35 5.89 0.71
CA THR A 18 6.98 5.80 2.13
C THR A 18 7.29 4.42 2.68
N VAL A 19 6.90 3.36 1.96
CA VAL A 19 7.20 1.97 2.34
C VAL A 19 8.71 1.75 2.43
N ARG A 20 9.48 2.33 1.50
CA ARG A 20 10.94 2.27 1.53
C ARG A 20 11.52 2.93 2.78
N LYS A 21 11.09 4.15 3.14
CA LYS A 21 11.55 4.84 4.36
C LYS A 21 11.30 4.04 5.64
N LEU A 22 10.20 3.29 5.70
CA LEU A 22 9.86 2.45 6.85
C LEU A 22 10.69 1.16 6.84
N THR A 23 10.76 0.51 5.68
CA THR A 23 11.48 -0.75 5.47
C THR A 23 12.99 -0.58 5.67
N ASP A 24 13.56 0.55 5.27
CA ASP A 24 15.00 0.86 5.42
C ASP A 24 15.46 0.92 6.89
N ARG A 25 14.52 1.12 7.84
CA ARG A 25 14.78 1.09 9.29
C ARG A 25 14.84 -0.33 9.84
N ILE A 26 14.37 -1.32 9.09
CA ILE A 26 14.33 -2.72 9.49
C ILE A 26 15.63 -3.39 9.05
N GLY A 27 16.45 -3.83 10.02
CA GLY A 27 17.75 -4.44 9.75
C GLY A 27 17.68 -5.65 8.81
N LEU A 28 16.64 -6.48 8.93
CA LEU A 28 16.41 -7.65 8.07
C LEU A 28 16.20 -7.27 6.61
N ALA A 29 15.44 -6.21 6.34
CA ALA A 29 15.19 -5.74 4.98
C ALA A 29 16.48 -5.26 4.31
N ARG A 30 17.36 -4.60 5.08
CA ARG A 30 18.68 -4.18 4.60
C ARG A 30 19.57 -5.36 4.26
N GLN A 31 19.57 -6.41 5.08
CA GLN A 31 20.33 -7.64 4.83
C GLN A 31 19.85 -8.34 3.56
N TYR A 32 18.53 -8.49 3.41
CA TYR A 32 17.94 -9.06 2.19
C TYR A 32 18.37 -8.26 0.95
N ASN A 33 18.21 -6.93 0.97
CA ASN A 33 18.56 -6.08 -0.18
C ASN A 33 20.04 -6.16 -0.54
N SER A 34 20.93 -6.31 0.45
CA SER A 34 22.36 -6.50 0.21
C SER A 34 22.64 -7.80 -0.55
N LEU A 35 22.05 -8.91 -0.10
CA LEU A 35 22.22 -10.23 -0.72
C LEU A 35 21.56 -10.30 -2.09
N ALA A 36 20.29 -9.87 -2.19
CA ALA A 36 19.54 -9.88 -3.43
C ALA A 36 20.15 -8.94 -4.48
N GLY A 37 20.69 -7.78 -4.07
CA GLY A 37 21.40 -6.86 -4.95
C GLY A 37 22.76 -7.39 -5.44
N GLN A 38 23.44 -8.24 -4.66
CA GLN A 38 24.61 -8.98 -5.16
C GLN A 38 24.19 -10.04 -6.18
N GLY A 39 23.13 -10.79 -5.89
CA GLY A 39 22.55 -11.76 -6.83
C GLY A 39 22.10 -11.13 -8.14
N GLU A 40 21.54 -9.92 -8.11
CA GLU A 40 21.14 -9.16 -9.32
C GLU A 40 22.36 -8.85 -10.19
N LYS A 41 23.46 -8.36 -9.60
CA LYS A 41 24.70 -8.06 -10.32
C LYS A 41 25.33 -9.28 -10.98
N LEU A 42 25.11 -10.47 -10.40
CA LEU A 42 25.57 -11.76 -10.93
C LEU A 42 24.57 -12.39 -11.90
N GLY A 43 23.41 -11.76 -12.16
CA GLY A 43 22.35 -12.30 -13.02
C GLY A 43 21.58 -13.48 -12.41
N LEU A 44 21.77 -13.76 -11.12
CA LEU A 44 21.13 -14.87 -10.40
C LEU A 44 19.75 -14.49 -9.85
N VAL A 45 19.50 -13.18 -9.68
CA VAL A 45 18.23 -12.63 -9.17
C VAL A 45 17.69 -11.65 -10.18
N LYS A 46 16.39 -11.72 -10.46
CA LYS A 46 15.76 -10.78 -11.38
C LYS A 46 15.68 -9.37 -10.76
N PRO A 47 15.75 -8.30 -11.58
CA PRO A 47 15.68 -6.93 -11.09
C PRO A 47 14.44 -6.64 -10.25
N GLU A 48 13.33 -7.35 -10.46
CA GLU A 48 12.07 -7.20 -9.71
C GLU A 48 12.14 -7.81 -8.29
N GLN A 49 13.06 -8.74 -8.06
CA GLN A 49 13.27 -9.43 -6.78
C GLN A 49 14.46 -8.91 -5.99
N ALA A 50 15.32 -8.08 -6.61
CA ALA A 50 16.52 -7.52 -5.99
C ALA A 50 16.27 -6.63 -4.75
N ARG A 51 15.01 -6.26 -4.50
CA ARG A 51 14.60 -5.32 -3.45
C ARG A 51 13.30 -5.76 -2.80
N ILE A 52 13.29 -5.82 -1.47
CA ILE A 52 12.15 -6.27 -0.67
C ILE A 52 11.00 -5.26 -0.68
N GLU A 53 11.28 -3.97 -0.92
CA GLU A 53 10.27 -2.90 -0.84
C GLU A 53 9.13 -3.11 -1.83
N ARG A 54 9.40 -3.69 -3.01
CA ARG A 54 8.35 -3.99 -3.99
C ARG A 54 7.37 -5.03 -3.46
N HIS A 55 7.87 -6.09 -2.84
CA HIS A 55 7.04 -7.13 -2.24
C HIS A 55 6.19 -6.56 -1.09
N VAL A 56 6.82 -5.82 -0.18
CA VAL A 56 6.14 -5.21 0.97
C VAL A 56 5.11 -4.19 0.50
N THR A 57 5.42 -3.38 -0.52
CA THR A 57 4.47 -2.41 -1.09
C THR A 57 3.25 -3.13 -1.69
N GLY A 58 3.46 -4.22 -2.43
CA GLY A 58 2.36 -5.04 -2.95
C GLY A 58 1.46 -5.55 -1.82
N LYS A 59 2.04 -6.15 -0.78
CA LYS A 59 1.29 -6.66 0.38
C LYS A 59 0.56 -5.56 1.16
N ALA A 60 1.19 -4.39 1.32
CA ALA A 60 0.56 -3.24 1.97
C ALA A 60 -0.66 -2.76 1.18
N LEU A 61 -0.58 -2.73 -0.15
CA LEU A 61 -1.72 -2.39 -1.00
C LEU A 61 -2.80 -3.46 -0.93
N ASP A 62 -2.46 -4.75 -0.92
CA ASP A 62 -3.45 -5.82 -0.78
C ASP A 62 -4.26 -5.66 0.49
N GLY A 63 -3.60 -5.39 1.62
CA GLY A 63 -4.27 -5.08 2.88
C GLY A 63 -5.12 -3.80 2.79
N LEU A 64 -4.58 -2.73 2.21
CA LEU A 64 -5.31 -1.48 2.04
C LEU A 64 -6.60 -1.66 1.21
N TYR A 65 -6.53 -2.39 0.10
CA TYR A 65 -7.68 -2.64 -0.77
C TYR A 65 -8.69 -3.59 -0.14
N LEU A 66 -8.25 -4.55 0.67
CA LEU A 66 -9.15 -5.36 1.50
C LEU A 66 -9.96 -4.46 2.44
N MET A 67 -9.28 -3.59 3.21
CA MET A 67 -9.95 -2.66 4.13
C MET A 67 -10.90 -1.69 3.41
N ILE A 68 -10.52 -1.21 2.22
CA ILE A 68 -11.40 -0.35 1.41
C ILE A 68 -12.66 -1.12 0.98
N GLY A 69 -12.51 -2.37 0.53
CA GLY A 69 -13.66 -3.19 0.12
C GLY A 69 -14.63 -3.45 1.29
N GLU A 70 -14.10 -3.71 2.49
CA GLU A 70 -14.91 -3.84 3.70
C GLU A 70 -15.66 -2.54 4.03
N GLU A 71 -14.99 -1.39 3.91
CA GLU A 71 -15.61 -0.10 4.17
C GLU A 71 -16.66 0.27 3.12
N GLU A 72 -16.41 -0.03 1.85
CA GLU A 72 -17.40 0.14 0.77
C GLU A 72 -18.64 -0.72 1.03
N LYS A 73 -18.47 -1.96 1.51
CA LYS A 73 -19.59 -2.82 1.89
C LYS A 73 -20.43 -2.18 2.99
N LYS A 74 -19.81 -1.65 4.05
CA LYS A 74 -20.54 -0.94 5.13
C LYS A 74 -21.28 0.30 4.62
N ILE A 75 -20.66 1.09 3.73
CA ILE A 75 -21.30 2.25 3.11
C ILE A 75 -22.51 1.82 2.27
N ARG A 76 -22.43 0.68 1.57
CA ARG A 76 -23.57 0.12 0.81
C ARG A 76 -24.69 -0.38 1.71
N GLU A 77 -24.37 -0.88 2.90
CA GLU A 77 -25.36 -1.32 3.89
C GLU A 77 -26.13 -0.14 4.53
N ASP A 78 -25.47 1.00 4.78
CA ASP A 78 -26.12 2.22 5.30
C ASP A 78 -25.51 3.52 4.72
N PRO A 79 -25.93 3.94 3.52
CA PRO A 79 -25.35 5.10 2.85
C PRO A 79 -25.72 6.44 3.51
N LEU A 80 -26.89 6.52 4.17
CA LEU A 80 -27.38 7.76 4.80
C LEU A 80 -26.57 8.08 6.06
N SER A 81 -26.36 7.09 6.93
CA SER A 81 -25.55 7.27 8.14
C SER A 81 -24.09 7.50 7.81
N ALA A 82 -23.54 6.78 6.82
CA ALA A 82 -22.16 6.96 6.37
C ALA A 82 -21.92 8.37 5.80
N GLY A 83 -22.83 8.87 4.96
CA GLY A 83 -22.75 10.23 4.40
C GLY A 83 -22.78 11.31 5.49
N ALA A 84 -23.68 11.19 6.47
CA ALA A 84 -23.78 12.11 7.60
C ALA A 84 -22.52 12.10 8.48
N ALA A 85 -21.94 10.91 8.74
CA ALA A 85 -20.72 10.77 9.52
C ALA A 85 -19.50 11.41 8.82
N ILE A 86 -19.36 11.20 7.50
CA ILE A 86 -18.29 11.81 6.71
C ILE A 86 -18.44 13.33 6.69
N ALA A 87 -19.65 13.85 6.42
CA ALA A 87 -19.92 15.29 6.45
C ALA A 87 -19.59 15.90 7.81
N LYS A 88 -20.02 15.26 8.91
CA LYS A 88 -19.69 15.69 10.27
C LYS A 88 -18.19 15.71 10.53
N LYS A 89 -17.43 14.73 10.03
CA LYS A 89 -15.98 14.66 10.23
C LYS A 89 -15.22 15.75 9.48
N VAL A 90 -15.59 16.02 8.23
CA VAL A 90 -14.94 17.04 7.40
C VAL A 90 -15.32 18.45 7.84
N PHE A 91 -16.62 18.71 8.04
CA PHE A 91 -17.10 20.05 8.38
C PHE A 91 -17.08 20.35 9.88
N GLY A 92 -17.06 19.34 10.74
CA GLY A 92 -16.90 19.52 12.19
C GLY A 92 -15.47 19.83 12.63
N ALA A 93 -14.46 19.44 11.84
CA ALA A 93 -13.05 19.77 12.09
C ALA A 93 -12.67 21.19 11.62
N LEU A 94 -13.55 21.85 10.86
CA LEU A 94 -13.39 23.23 10.37
C LEU A 94 -14.04 24.27 11.30
N LYS A 95 -14.52 23.85 12.47
CA LYS A 95 -15.15 24.68 13.49
C LYS A 95 -14.22 24.85 14.68
#